data_AF-W7Q9A9-F1
#
_entry.id   AF-W7Q9A9-F1
#
_cell.length_a   1.000
_cell.length_b   1.000
_cell.length_c   1.000
_cell.angle_alpha   90.00
_cell.angle_beta   90.00
_cell.angle_gamma   90.00
#
_symmetry.space_group_name_H-M   'P 1'
#
loop_
_entity.id
_entity.type
_entity.pdbx_description
1 polymer ?
#
loop_
_entity_poly.entity_id
_entity_poly.type
_entity_poly.pdbx_seq_one_letter_code
_entity_poly.pdbx_strand_id
1 'polypeptide(L)'
;MSEPPARPGEEGYILLGDFLSTLTSNTEPKDIEVPAVRYREFSEPFFKVTPDYMLAEGVGIHATYNLRGHITLRNSTLSVSALGRTAASHLGSVDWYVSATLRHGPLTIANQDLERGGISAWPDDDFTPIGHATFTLPIPPRHLTLQLTGGYYFSSGPGNLASRTTSITFEIEVEPR
;
A
#
# COMPACT_ATOMS: atom_id res chain seq x y z
N MET A 1 -20.15 80.22 -7.17
CA MET A 1 -19.38 79.14 -6.51
C MET A 1 -20.28 78.44 -5.52
N SER A 2 -20.67 77.21 -5.83
CA SER A 2 -21.13 76.16 -4.89
C SER A 2 -21.46 74.93 -5.74
N GLU A 3 -20.61 73.91 -5.63
CA GLU A 3 -20.79 72.59 -6.23
C GLU A 3 -21.64 71.74 -5.26
N PRO A 4 -22.68 71.02 -5.70
CA PRO A 4 -23.34 70.03 -4.86
C PRO A 4 -22.67 68.64 -5.01
N PRO A 5 -22.62 67.84 -3.93
CA PRO A 5 -21.83 66.60 -3.86
C PRO A 5 -22.52 65.44 -4.59
N ALA A 6 -21.76 64.71 -5.41
CA ALA A 6 -22.18 63.40 -5.90
C ALA A 6 -22.11 62.38 -4.75
N ARG A 7 -23.27 61.77 -4.45
CA ARG A 7 -23.43 60.66 -3.50
C ARG A 7 -23.19 59.31 -4.17
N PRO A 8 -22.90 58.27 -3.38
CA PRO A 8 -22.13 57.09 -3.78
C PRO A 8 -22.99 56.11 -4.59
N GLY A 9 -22.51 55.78 -5.78
CA GLY A 9 -23.11 54.81 -6.69
C GLY A 9 -22.36 53.49 -6.66
N GLU A 10 -23.03 52.50 -6.08
CA GLU A 10 -23.18 51.13 -6.61
C GLU A 10 -21.94 50.24 -6.70
N GLU A 11 -21.94 49.24 -5.81
CA GLU A 11 -21.23 47.97 -5.94
C GLU A 11 -21.40 47.42 -7.37
N GLY A 12 -20.36 47.60 -8.18
CA GLY A 12 -20.30 47.05 -9.52
C GLY A 12 -20.16 45.54 -9.45
N TYR A 13 -21.24 44.83 -9.75
CA TYR A 13 -21.17 43.43 -10.15
C TYR A 13 -20.30 43.33 -11.40
N ILE A 14 -19.13 42.70 -11.27
CA ILE A 14 -18.28 42.37 -12.42
C ILE A 14 -19.04 41.33 -13.24
N LEU A 15 -19.52 41.72 -14.42
CA LEU A 15 -20.13 40.81 -15.38
C LEU A 15 -19.12 39.72 -15.74
N LEU A 16 -19.58 38.47 -15.84
CA LEU A 16 -18.74 37.32 -16.21
C LEU A 16 -17.93 37.55 -17.52
N GLY A 17 -18.42 38.46 -18.39
CA GLY A 17 -17.72 38.89 -19.61
C GLY A 17 -16.44 39.70 -19.37
N ASP A 18 -16.35 40.46 -18.28
CA ASP A 18 -15.14 41.23 -17.91
C ASP A 18 -14.06 40.33 -17.27
N PHE A 19 -14.46 39.18 -16.72
CA PHE A 19 -13.52 38.16 -16.23
C PHE A 19 -12.88 37.38 -17.39
N LEU A 20 -13.63 37.14 -18.47
CA LEU A 20 -13.14 36.41 -19.64
C LEU A 20 -12.22 37.26 -20.53
N SER A 21 -12.34 38.59 -20.50
CA SER A 21 -11.51 39.50 -21.28
C SER A 21 -10.16 39.83 -20.62
N THR A 22 -9.97 39.48 -19.34
CA THR A 22 -8.66 39.54 -18.65
C THR A 22 -7.91 38.20 -18.66
N LEU A 23 -8.57 37.11 -19.10
CA LEU A 23 -7.95 35.80 -19.28
C LEU A 23 -7.17 35.65 -20.59
N THR A 24 -7.22 36.64 -21.49
CA THR A 24 -6.33 36.74 -22.65
C THR A 24 -4.95 37.27 -22.25
N SER A 25 -4.36 36.71 -21.19
CA SER A 25 -2.92 36.81 -21.03
C SER A 25 -2.31 35.95 -22.13
N ASN A 26 -1.71 36.60 -23.12
CA ASN A 26 -0.97 35.99 -24.23
C ASN A 26 0.38 35.41 -23.74
N THR A 27 0.39 34.90 -22.51
CA THR A 27 1.52 34.25 -21.89
C THR A 27 1.51 32.83 -22.42
N GLU A 28 2.45 32.51 -23.32
CA GLU A 28 2.74 31.11 -23.66
C GLU A 28 2.83 30.33 -22.35
N PRO A 29 2.17 29.16 -22.24
CA PRO A 29 2.35 28.32 -21.07
C PRO A 29 3.85 28.05 -20.98
N LYS A 30 4.49 28.61 -19.94
CA LYS A 30 5.88 28.26 -19.62
C LYS A 30 5.92 26.74 -19.58
N ASP A 31 6.81 26.14 -20.35
CA ASP A 31 7.06 24.71 -20.29
C ASP A 31 7.24 24.35 -18.81
N ILE A 32 6.22 23.72 -18.25
CA ILE A 32 6.32 23.14 -16.93
C ILE A 32 7.21 21.93 -17.16
N GLU A 33 8.51 22.09 -16.93
CA GLU A 33 9.44 20.98 -16.85
C GLU A 33 8.94 20.08 -15.72
N VAL A 34 8.15 19.06 -16.07
CA VAL A 34 7.79 18.00 -15.14
C VAL A 34 9.10 17.29 -14.85
N PRO A 35 9.63 17.37 -13.61
CA PRO A 35 10.88 16.72 -13.30
C PRO A 35 10.73 15.24 -13.65
N ALA A 36 11.67 14.72 -14.43
CA ALA A 36 11.71 13.30 -14.72
C ALA A 36 11.92 12.59 -13.38
N VAL A 37 10.86 11.99 -12.84
CA VAL A 37 10.90 11.23 -11.60
C VAL A 37 10.98 9.74 -11.92
N ARG A 38 11.60 8.98 -11.02
CA ARG A 38 11.61 7.52 -11.03
C ARG A 38 11.26 6.99 -9.66
N TYR A 39 10.85 5.72 -9.58
CA TYR A 39 10.71 5.07 -8.29
C TYR A 39 12.08 4.85 -7.65
N ARG A 40 12.19 5.10 -6.35
CA ARG A 40 13.37 4.77 -5.57
C ARG A 40 13.46 3.24 -5.45
N GLU A 41 14.52 2.65 -5.97
CA GLU A 41 14.74 1.22 -5.86
C GLU A 41 15.14 0.84 -4.43
N PHE A 42 14.64 -0.29 -3.95
CA PHE A 42 15.00 -0.82 -2.64
C PHE A 42 14.83 -2.34 -2.59
N SER A 43 15.46 -2.93 -1.58
CA SER A 43 15.45 -4.37 -1.32
C SER A 43 15.54 -4.57 0.19
N GLU A 44 14.41 -4.81 0.82
CA GLU A 44 14.32 -4.81 2.29
C GLU A 44 13.63 -6.07 2.81
N PRO A 45 14.22 -6.74 3.82
CA PRO A 45 13.54 -7.81 4.54
C PRO A 45 12.53 -7.24 5.52
N PHE A 46 11.51 -8.03 5.84
CA PHE A 46 10.59 -7.71 6.93
C PHE A 46 10.38 -8.91 7.84
N PHE A 47 10.11 -8.62 9.12
CA PHE A 47 9.78 -9.61 10.13
C PHE A 47 8.76 -9.01 11.11
N LYS A 48 7.62 -9.67 11.25
CA LYS A 48 6.52 -9.24 12.12
C LYS A 48 6.05 -10.40 12.98
N VAL A 49 6.17 -10.23 14.28
CA VAL A 49 5.56 -11.12 15.27
C VAL A 49 4.21 -10.56 15.67
N THR A 50 3.17 -11.39 15.60
CA THR A 50 1.82 -11.04 16.04
C THR A 50 1.39 -12.01 17.14
N PRO A 51 1.07 -11.51 18.35
CA PRO A 51 0.45 -12.34 19.36
C PRO A 51 -0.99 -12.62 18.93
N ASP A 52 -1.35 -13.90 18.95
CA ASP A 52 -2.70 -14.34 18.66
C ASP A 52 -3.16 -15.32 19.73
N TYR A 53 -4.40 -15.11 20.18
CA TYR A 53 -5.01 -15.85 21.29
C TYR A 53 -5.99 -16.84 20.68
N MET A 54 -5.47 -17.92 20.08
CA MET A 54 -6.34 -19.00 19.64
C MET A 54 -6.81 -19.81 20.85
N LEU A 55 -8.09 -19.72 21.17
CA LEU A 55 -8.76 -20.51 22.20
C LEU A 55 -9.03 -21.96 21.71
N ALA A 56 -8.08 -22.59 21.02
CA ALA A 56 -8.13 -24.02 20.72
C ALA A 56 -7.57 -24.82 21.90
N GLU A 57 -8.27 -25.88 22.30
CA GLU A 57 -7.80 -26.79 23.35
C GLU A 57 -6.39 -27.32 23.01
N GLY A 58 -5.47 -27.26 23.97
CA GLY A 58 -4.09 -27.71 23.80
C GLY A 58 -3.12 -26.73 23.15
N VAL A 59 -3.59 -25.63 22.53
CA VAL A 59 -2.71 -24.62 21.89
C VAL A 59 -2.17 -23.60 22.92
N GLY A 60 -2.89 -23.37 24.02
CA GLY A 60 -2.49 -22.46 25.08
C GLY A 60 -2.62 -20.97 24.71
N ILE A 61 -2.40 -20.10 25.70
CA ILE A 61 -2.64 -18.64 25.65
C ILE A 61 -1.58 -17.84 24.85
N HIS A 62 -0.79 -18.50 23.99
CA HIS A 62 0.34 -17.90 23.27
C HIS A 62 0.54 -18.44 21.85
N ALA A 63 -0.52 -18.56 21.06
CA ALA A 63 -0.42 -18.92 19.63
C ALA A 63 0.13 -17.75 18.80
N THR A 64 1.34 -17.28 19.10
CA THR A 64 2.00 -16.24 18.31
C THR A 64 2.30 -16.77 16.91
N TYR A 65 2.15 -15.91 15.90
CA TYR A 65 2.63 -16.21 14.56
C TYR A 65 3.61 -15.14 14.07
N ASN A 66 4.51 -15.58 13.20
CA ASN A 66 5.56 -14.78 12.61
C ASN A 66 5.34 -14.73 11.11
N LEU A 67 5.27 -13.52 10.56
CA LEU A 67 5.36 -13.28 9.14
C LEU A 67 6.75 -12.71 8.84
N ARG A 68 7.44 -13.31 7.89
CA ARG A 68 8.72 -12.79 7.41
C ARG A 68 8.73 -12.78 5.90
N GLY A 69 9.56 -11.95 5.31
CA GLY A 69 9.64 -11.91 3.86
C GLY A 69 10.59 -10.87 3.36
N HIS A 70 10.47 -10.59 2.08
CA HIS A 70 11.34 -9.66 1.39
C HIS A 70 10.55 -8.90 0.32
N ILE A 71 10.82 -7.61 0.23
CA ILE A 71 10.23 -6.73 -0.77
C ILE A 71 11.36 -6.16 -1.61
N THR A 72 11.14 -6.13 -2.91
CA THR A 72 12.10 -5.59 -3.87
C THR A 72 11.37 -4.72 -4.86
N LEU A 73 11.87 -3.52 -5.07
CA LEU A 73 11.44 -2.63 -6.13
C LEU A 73 12.61 -2.38 -7.07
N ARG A 74 12.45 -2.78 -8.33
CA ARG A 74 13.40 -2.51 -9.42
C ARG A 74 12.66 -1.93 -10.60
N ASN A 75 13.12 -0.81 -11.13
CA ASN A 75 12.45 -0.01 -12.15
C ASN A 75 11.00 0.34 -11.75
N SER A 76 10.01 -0.37 -12.28
CA SER A 76 8.59 -0.26 -11.97
C SER A 76 8.00 -1.60 -11.54
N THR A 77 8.82 -2.60 -11.23
CA THR A 77 8.36 -3.91 -10.79
C THR A 77 8.60 -4.05 -9.29
N LEU A 78 7.50 -4.14 -8.55
CA LEU A 78 7.48 -4.42 -7.12
C LEU A 78 7.18 -5.89 -6.90
N SER A 79 8.10 -6.62 -6.29
CA SER A 79 7.92 -8.02 -5.92
C SER A 79 7.93 -8.16 -4.40
N VAL A 80 6.97 -8.91 -3.88
CA VAL A 80 6.87 -9.26 -2.47
C VAL A 80 6.82 -10.77 -2.32
N SER A 81 7.54 -11.29 -1.33
CA SER A 81 7.49 -12.69 -0.92
C SER A 81 7.29 -12.78 0.58
N ALA A 82 6.58 -13.80 1.05
CA ALA A 82 6.36 -14.03 2.47
C ALA A 82 6.41 -15.51 2.84
N LEU A 83 6.84 -15.75 4.08
CA LEU A 83 6.80 -17.02 4.78
C LEU A 83 6.17 -16.82 6.17
N GLY A 84 5.53 -17.87 6.67
CA GLY A 84 4.80 -17.88 7.93
C GLY A 84 5.31 -18.97 8.87
N ARG A 85 5.29 -18.69 10.17
CA ARG A 85 5.52 -19.69 11.23
C ARG A 85 4.56 -19.46 12.38
N THR A 86 3.97 -20.53 12.89
CA THR A 86 3.13 -20.50 14.11
C THR A 86 3.38 -21.77 14.91
N ALA A 87 3.27 -21.71 16.24
CA ALA A 87 3.32 -22.91 17.07
C ALA A 87 2.11 -23.83 16.84
N ALA A 88 0.99 -23.28 16.33
CA ALA A 88 -0.22 -24.04 16.06
C ALA A 88 -0.02 -25.17 15.03
N SER A 89 0.99 -25.06 14.15
CA SER A 89 1.29 -26.10 13.16
C SER A 89 1.73 -27.43 13.76
N HIS A 90 2.11 -27.47 15.04
CA HIS A 90 2.45 -28.72 15.74
C HIS A 90 1.21 -29.51 16.21
N LEU A 91 0.05 -28.86 16.27
CA LEU A 91 -1.18 -29.42 16.84
C LEU A 91 -2.29 -29.66 15.80
N GLY A 92 -2.09 -29.17 14.58
CA GLY A 92 -3.06 -29.28 13.49
C GLY A 92 -2.53 -28.69 12.19
N SER A 93 -3.44 -28.55 11.23
CA SER A 93 -3.14 -27.98 9.91
C SER A 93 -3.24 -26.45 9.94
N VAL A 94 -2.37 -25.79 9.18
CA VAL A 94 -2.30 -24.33 9.07
C VAL A 94 -2.32 -23.92 7.61
N ASP A 95 -3.32 -23.12 7.24
CA ASP A 95 -3.47 -22.54 5.92
C ASP A 95 -3.24 -21.03 5.99
N TRP A 96 -2.15 -20.57 5.37
CA TRP A 96 -1.77 -19.17 5.38
C TRP A 96 -2.54 -18.36 4.35
N TYR A 97 -2.89 -17.12 4.72
CA TYR A 97 -3.39 -16.13 3.78
C TYR A 97 -2.64 -14.81 3.98
N VAL A 98 -2.11 -14.25 2.90
CA VAL A 98 -1.54 -12.90 2.90
C VAL A 98 -1.94 -12.24 1.59
N SER A 99 -2.49 -11.03 1.68
CA SER A 99 -2.78 -10.17 0.55
C SER A 99 -1.86 -8.96 0.54
N ALA A 100 -1.44 -8.57 -0.65
CA ALA A 100 -0.67 -7.37 -0.92
C ALA A 100 -1.57 -6.35 -1.63
N THR A 101 -1.81 -5.23 -0.97
CA THR A 101 -2.62 -4.13 -1.49
C THR A 101 -1.74 -2.92 -1.79
N LEU A 102 -1.72 -2.49 -3.04
CA LEU A 102 -1.05 -1.27 -3.46
C LEU A 102 -2.03 -0.10 -3.43
N ARG A 103 -1.68 0.97 -2.74
CA ARG A 103 -2.55 2.13 -2.49
C ARG A 103 -1.90 3.44 -2.94
N HIS A 104 -2.74 4.40 -3.30
CA HIS A 104 -2.37 5.81 -3.48
C HIS A 104 -3.30 6.64 -2.61
N GLY A 105 -2.80 7.02 -1.42
CA GLY A 105 -3.63 7.59 -0.37
C GLY A 105 -4.80 6.64 -0.02
N PRO A 106 -6.07 7.10 -0.10
CA PRO A 106 -7.22 6.26 0.24
C PRO A 106 -7.54 5.21 -0.84
N LEU A 107 -7.07 5.39 -2.08
CA LEU A 107 -7.45 4.58 -3.24
C LEU A 107 -6.62 3.30 -3.32
N THR A 108 -7.30 2.16 -3.48
CA THR A 108 -6.67 0.89 -3.85
C THR A 108 -6.42 0.87 -5.36
N ILE A 109 -5.16 0.72 -5.76
CA ILE A 109 -4.75 0.61 -7.16
C ILE A 109 -4.75 -0.84 -7.61
N ALA A 110 -4.22 -1.73 -6.76
CA ALA A 110 -4.13 -3.15 -7.04
C ALA A 110 -4.20 -3.95 -5.74
N ASN A 111 -4.73 -5.16 -5.81
CA ASN A 111 -4.72 -6.12 -4.72
C ASN A 111 -4.44 -7.51 -5.28
N GLN A 112 -3.50 -8.23 -4.69
CA GLN A 112 -3.18 -9.61 -5.07
C GLN A 112 -2.91 -10.44 -3.82
N ASP A 113 -3.43 -11.66 -3.80
CA ASP A 113 -3.06 -12.63 -2.78
C ASP A 113 -1.68 -13.21 -3.10
N LEU A 114 -0.90 -13.54 -2.07
CA LEU A 114 0.39 -14.18 -2.25
C LEU A 114 0.17 -15.64 -2.56
N GLU A 115 0.65 -16.07 -3.72
CA GLU A 115 0.47 -17.43 -4.21
C GLU A 115 1.81 -18.17 -4.33
N ARG A 116 1.75 -19.49 -4.10
CA ARG A 116 2.87 -20.41 -4.33
C ARG A 116 2.98 -20.76 -5.81
N GLY A 117 3.32 -19.76 -6.63
CA GLY A 117 3.59 -19.93 -8.06
C GLY A 117 5.06 -19.68 -8.44
N GLY A 118 5.42 -19.94 -9.70
CA GLY A 118 6.68 -19.47 -10.29
C GLY A 118 7.97 -20.10 -9.74
N ILE A 119 9.11 -19.47 -10.06
CA ILE A 119 10.44 -19.86 -9.57
C ILE A 119 10.65 -19.15 -8.24
N SER A 120 10.39 -19.86 -7.14
CA SER A 120 10.64 -19.35 -5.79
C SER A 120 11.68 -20.23 -5.09
N ALA A 121 12.81 -19.64 -4.70
CA ALA A 121 13.80 -20.29 -3.85
C ALA A 121 13.41 -20.02 -2.40
N TRP A 122 12.69 -20.97 -1.79
CA TRP A 122 12.35 -20.90 -0.38
C TRP A 122 13.52 -21.42 0.46
N PRO A 123 13.89 -20.73 1.55
CA PRO A 123 14.83 -21.29 2.53
C PRO A 123 14.30 -22.60 3.09
N ASP A 124 15.19 -23.56 3.31
CA ASP A 124 14.88 -24.82 4.01
C ASP A 124 15.03 -24.61 5.52
N ASP A 125 13.98 -24.05 6.14
CA ASP A 125 13.92 -23.83 7.59
C ASP A 125 12.48 -23.98 8.14
N ASP A 126 12.29 -23.66 9.43
CA ASP A 126 11.01 -23.83 10.14
C ASP A 126 9.85 -22.93 9.65
N PHE A 127 10.05 -22.10 8.61
CA PHE A 127 9.00 -21.27 8.06
C PHE A 127 8.35 -21.92 6.85
N THR A 128 7.03 -21.93 6.86
CA THR A 128 6.23 -22.39 5.73
C THR A 128 6.14 -21.29 4.68
N PRO A 129 6.46 -21.58 3.40
CA PRO A 129 6.24 -20.62 2.31
C PRO A 129 4.78 -20.17 2.23
N ILE A 130 4.50 -18.88 2.16
CA ILE A 130 3.14 -18.39 1.90
C ILE A 130 2.97 -18.20 0.40
N GLY A 131 3.90 -17.46 -0.21
CA GLY A 131 3.87 -17.18 -1.63
C GLY A 131 4.50 -15.84 -1.95
N HIS A 132 4.27 -15.39 -3.17
CA HIS A 132 4.76 -14.13 -3.69
C HIS A 132 3.70 -13.45 -4.55
N ALA A 133 3.84 -12.14 -4.70
CA ALA A 133 3.05 -11.32 -5.60
C ALA A 133 3.95 -10.31 -6.30
N THR A 134 3.59 -9.93 -7.53
CA THR A 134 4.34 -8.95 -8.31
C THR A 134 3.38 -7.91 -8.90
N PHE A 135 3.76 -6.65 -8.75
CA PHE A 135 3.01 -5.49 -9.26
C PHE A 135 3.85 -4.73 -10.26
N THR A 136 3.23 -4.35 -11.37
CA THR A 136 3.76 -3.30 -12.24
C THR A 136 3.23 -1.96 -11.74
N LEU A 137 4.14 -1.13 -11.23
CA LEU A 137 3.82 0.19 -10.73
C LEU A 137 3.41 1.14 -11.87
N PRO A 138 2.46 2.04 -11.62
CA PRO A 138 1.96 2.97 -12.63
C PRO A 138 3.03 3.96 -13.09
N ILE A 139 2.92 4.38 -14.35
CA ILE A 139 3.67 5.49 -14.94
C ILE A 139 2.65 6.61 -15.26
N PRO A 140 2.88 7.87 -14.90
CA PRO A 140 4.09 8.42 -14.29
C PRO A 140 4.30 7.96 -12.83
N PRO A 141 5.56 7.87 -12.35
CA PRO A 141 5.87 7.53 -10.96
C PRO A 141 5.19 8.49 -9.98
N ARG A 142 4.69 7.94 -8.87
CA ARG A 142 4.01 8.66 -7.79
C ARG A 142 4.25 7.97 -6.46
N HIS A 143 4.04 8.69 -5.36
CA HIS A 143 4.11 8.07 -4.03
C HIS A 143 3.00 7.02 -3.87
N LEU A 144 3.37 5.83 -3.42
CA LEU A 144 2.46 4.71 -3.22
C LEU A 144 2.73 4.06 -1.87
N THR A 145 1.74 3.33 -1.38
CA THR A 145 1.87 2.57 -0.14
C THR A 145 1.54 1.12 -0.43
N LEU A 146 2.46 0.21 -0.10
CA LEU A 146 2.21 -1.23 -0.10
C LEU A 146 1.75 -1.65 1.29
N GLN A 147 0.57 -2.23 1.39
CA GLN A 147 0.03 -2.80 2.62
C GLN A 147 -0.08 -4.31 2.47
N LEU A 148 0.67 -5.06 3.29
CA LEU A 148 0.53 -6.50 3.42
C LEU A 148 -0.43 -6.79 4.56
N THR A 149 -1.43 -7.62 4.32
CA THR A 149 -2.43 -8.01 5.33
C THR A 149 -2.56 -9.51 5.34
N GLY A 150 -2.41 -10.14 6.50
CA GLY A 150 -2.45 -11.60 6.54
C GLY A 150 -2.56 -12.21 7.92
N GLY A 151 -2.67 -13.53 7.89
CA GLY A 151 -2.85 -14.41 9.04
C GLY A 151 -2.87 -15.86 8.56
N TYR A 152 -3.48 -16.73 9.36
CA TYR A 152 -3.70 -18.12 9.02
C TYR A 152 -5.03 -18.65 9.52
N TYR A 153 -5.52 -19.70 8.87
CA TYR A 153 -6.57 -20.56 9.37
C TYR A 153 -5.94 -21.80 9.99
N PHE A 154 -6.43 -22.17 11.16
CA PHE A 154 -6.06 -23.39 11.85
C PHE A 154 -7.19 -24.39 11.81
N SER A 155 -6.85 -25.64 11.56
CA SER A 155 -7.77 -26.77 11.67
C SER A 155 -7.15 -27.86 12.53
N SER A 156 -7.88 -28.27 13.57
CA SER A 156 -7.63 -29.51 14.29
C SER A 156 -8.94 -30.28 14.34
N GLY A 157 -8.91 -31.62 14.40
CA GLY A 157 -10.11 -32.46 14.42
C GLY A 157 -11.35 -31.87 15.14
N PRO A 158 -11.22 -31.33 16.37
CA PRO A 158 -12.34 -30.76 17.12
C PRO A 158 -12.78 -29.33 16.73
N GLY A 159 -12.07 -28.59 15.86
CA GLY A 159 -12.50 -27.25 15.46
C GLY A 159 -11.57 -26.50 14.51
N ASN A 160 -12.14 -25.50 13.84
CA ASN A 160 -11.45 -24.56 12.96
C ASN A 160 -11.44 -23.17 13.59
N LEU A 161 -10.31 -22.48 13.54
CA LEU A 161 -10.17 -21.10 14.01
C LEU A 161 -9.43 -20.25 12.98
N ALA A 162 -9.74 -18.97 12.93
CA ALA A 162 -8.97 -18.00 12.17
C ALA A 162 -8.13 -17.18 13.14
N SER A 163 -6.87 -16.94 12.76
CA SER A 163 -6.00 -16.08 13.53
C SER A 163 -6.43 -14.62 13.48
N ARG A 164 -5.96 -13.80 14.42
CA ARG A 164 -5.98 -12.35 14.25
C ARG A 164 -5.17 -11.93 13.02
N THR A 165 -5.79 -11.16 12.13
CA THR A 165 -5.09 -10.53 11.00
C THR A 165 -4.13 -9.43 11.45
N THR A 166 -2.94 -9.38 10.84
CA THR A 166 -1.93 -8.33 11.03
C THR A 166 -1.70 -7.59 9.73
N SER A 167 -1.23 -6.34 9.83
CA SER A 167 -0.84 -5.55 8.66
C SER A 167 0.56 -4.97 8.80
N ILE A 168 1.28 -4.92 7.69
CA ILE A 168 2.61 -4.33 7.54
C ILE A 168 2.55 -3.35 6.36
N THR A 169 3.09 -2.14 6.55
CA THR A 169 2.99 -1.07 5.56
C THR A 169 4.39 -0.61 5.15
N PHE A 170 4.58 -0.37 3.85
CA PHE A 170 5.80 0.14 3.25
C PHE A 170 5.47 1.33 2.35
N GLU A 171 6.25 2.39 2.47
CA GLU A 171 6.14 3.54 1.57
C GLU A 171 7.03 3.33 0.36
N ILE A 172 6.49 3.64 -0.82
CA ILE A 172 7.18 3.61 -2.10
C ILE A 172 7.40 5.05 -2.52
N GLU A 173 8.67 5.45 -2.44
CA GLU A 173 9.10 6.81 -2.73
C GLU A 173 9.45 7.00 -4.21
N VAL A 174 9.36 8.24 -4.66
CA VAL A 174 9.88 8.68 -5.95
C VAL A 174 11.06 9.61 -5.73
N GLU A 175 12.03 9.54 -6.63
CA GLU A 175 13.22 10.37 -6.63
C GLU A 175 13.43 11.04 -7.99
N PRO A 176 14.14 12.17 -8.05
CA PRO A 176 14.57 12.77 -9.32
C PRO A 176 15.44 11.77 -10.11
N ARG A 177 15.26 11.76 -11.43
CA ARG A 177 16.03 10.92 -12.35
C ARG A 177 17.45 11.43 -12.57
#